data_AF-A0A7R9R2J3-F1
#
_entry.id   AF-A0A7R9R2J3-F1
#
_cell.length_a   1.000
_cell.length_b   1.000
_cell.length_c   1.000
_cell.angle_alpha   90.00
_cell.angle_beta   90.00
_cell.angle_gamma   90.00
#
_symmetry.space_group_name_H-M   'P 1'
#
loop_
_entity.id
_entity.type
_entity.pdbx_description
1 polymer ?
#
loop_
_entity_poly.entity_id
_entity_poly.type
_entity_poly.pdbx_seq_one_letter_code
_entity_poly.pdbx_strand_id
1 'polypeptide(L)'
;PGLRIISEEHSSVEDNALEITPIHVSDELLYDDKYSKLPFGLEIPLGELTVWVDPLDATKEYSEGLTQYVTTMVCIARNGEPIIGVIHKPFSSETYWSWKGNGMSSNIESALKTYNKTKDTFRAIVSRSHAGDVDSIIKKSLSNEYKDIEVIPAAGSGYKTIELIEGRADAYIHVTVIKKWDTCAPNALLNSINDAKMTEING
;
A
#
# COMPACT_ATOMS: atom_id res chain seq x y z
N PRO A 1 -16.16 11.02 20.55
CA PRO A 1 -15.29 11.45 19.42
C PRO A 1 -13.82 11.13 19.72
N GLY A 2 -13.21 10.21 18.96
CA GLY A 2 -11.84 9.72 19.23
C GLY A 2 -11.09 9.17 18.00
N LEU A 3 -11.75 9.07 16.85
CA LEU A 3 -11.12 8.63 15.61
C LEU A 3 -10.16 9.73 15.12
N ARG A 4 -8.91 9.35 14.85
CA ARG A 4 -7.91 10.24 14.24
C ARG A 4 -7.84 9.98 12.73
N ILE A 5 -7.92 11.02 11.92
CA ILE A 5 -7.73 10.94 10.46
C ILE A 5 -6.55 11.84 10.10
N ILE A 6 -5.54 11.28 9.43
CA ILE A 6 -4.32 11.98 9.04
C ILE A 6 -4.12 11.76 7.54
N SER A 7 -4.09 12.85 6.78
CA SER A 7 -3.91 12.85 5.33
C SER A 7 -2.62 13.58 4.96
N GLU A 8 -1.97 13.17 3.86
CA GLU A 8 -0.86 13.94 3.25
C GLU A 8 -1.30 15.36 2.90
N GLU A 9 -2.40 15.46 2.16
CA GLU A 9 -2.95 16.74 1.76
C GLU A 9 -3.76 17.33 2.92
N HIS A 10 -3.43 18.58 3.25
CA HIS A 10 -4.17 19.38 4.23
C HIS A 10 -5.00 20.41 3.49
N SER A 11 -6.30 20.46 3.74
CA SER A 11 -7.14 21.52 3.19
C SER A 11 -6.69 22.87 3.75
N SER A 12 -6.09 23.70 2.91
CA SER A 12 -6.01 25.13 3.20
C SER A 12 -7.43 25.68 3.05
N VAL A 13 -7.94 26.35 4.08
CA VAL A 13 -9.36 26.75 4.22
C VAL A 13 -9.73 27.92 3.27
N GLU A 14 -9.06 28.05 2.12
CA GLU A 14 -9.32 29.10 1.11
C GLU A 14 -9.45 28.57 -0.33
N ASP A 15 -9.61 27.26 -0.55
CA ASP A 15 -9.97 26.76 -1.89
C ASP A 15 -11.48 26.94 -2.15
N ASN A 16 -11.82 28.10 -2.70
CA ASN A 16 -13.15 28.46 -3.21
C ASN A 16 -13.58 27.68 -4.48
N ALA A 17 -13.10 26.45 -4.70
CA ALA A 17 -13.37 25.73 -5.94
C ALA A 17 -13.29 24.21 -5.76
N LEU A 18 -14.37 23.63 -5.27
CA LEU A 18 -15.00 22.38 -5.73
C LEU A 18 -16.14 22.13 -4.73
N GLU A 19 -17.39 22.10 -5.19
CA GLU A 19 -18.47 21.51 -4.37
C GLU A 19 -18.09 20.05 -4.15
N ILE A 20 -17.46 19.76 -3.00
CA ILE A 20 -17.22 18.39 -2.57
C ILE A 20 -18.61 17.84 -2.21
N THR A 21 -19.30 17.27 -3.20
CA THR A 21 -20.48 16.46 -2.93
C THR A 21 -19.99 15.26 -2.13
N PRO A 22 -20.40 15.10 -0.86
CA PRO A 22 -20.05 13.93 -0.09
C PRO A 22 -20.50 12.70 -0.88
N ILE A 23 -19.64 11.67 -0.95
CA ILE A 23 -20.07 10.39 -1.51
C ILE A 23 -21.24 9.92 -0.67
N HIS A 24 -22.44 9.95 -1.26
CA HIS A 24 -23.63 9.43 -0.62
C HIS A 24 -23.58 7.90 -0.71
N VAL A 25 -22.89 7.28 0.24
CA VAL A 25 -22.98 5.83 0.43
C VAL A 25 -24.38 5.56 1.00
N SER A 26 -25.15 4.69 0.34
CA SER A 26 -26.48 4.36 0.86
C SER A 26 -26.36 3.70 2.22
N ASP A 27 -27.30 3.98 3.12
CA ASP A 27 -27.40 3.30 4.41
C ASP A 27 -27.54 1.78 4.23
N GLU A 28 -28.16 1.33 3.14
CA GLU A 28 -28.13 -0.07 2.72
C GLU A 28 -26.69 -0.59 2.58
N LEU A 29 -25.78 0.11 1.90
CA LEU A 29 -24.40 -0.36 1.77
C LEU A 29 -23.63 -0.38 3.11
N LEU A 30 -23.94 0.54 4.02
CA LEU A 30 -23.27 0.65 5.32
C LEU A 30 -23.82 -0.32 6.37
N TYR A 31 -25.11 -0.62 6.32
CA TYR A 31 -25.82 -1.32 7.40
C TYR A 31 -26.57 -2.59 6.95
N ASP A 32 -26.52 -2.96 5.66
CA ASP A 32 -27.05 -4.24 5.20
C ASP A 32 -26.06 -5.36 5.50
N ASP A 33 -26.49 -6.31 6.34
CA ASP A 33 -25.75 -7.53 6.70
C ASP A 33 -25.32 -8.39 5.49
N LYS A 34 -25.86 -8.12 4.29
CA LYS A 34 -25.39 -8.70 3.03
C LYS A 34 -24.01 -8.18 2.62
N TYR A 35 -23.72 -6.90 2.86
CA TYR A 35 -22.48 -6.22 2.47
C TYR A 35 -21.58 -5.91 3.67
N SER A 36 -22.16 -5.78 4.86
CA SER A 36 -21.51 -5.51 6.14
C SER A 36 -21.61 -6.74 7.05
N LYS A 37 -20.87 -7.80 6.74
CA LYS A 37 -20.63 -8.89 7.71
C LYS A 37 -19.40 -8.57 8.52
N LEU A 38 -19.56 -7.71 9.51
CA LEU A 38 -18.52 -7.54 10.50
C LEU A 38 -18.33 -8.86 11.27
N PRO A 39 -17.08 -9.21 11.62
CA PRO A 39 -16.80 -10.32 12.51
C PRO A 39 -17.60 -10.16 13.80
N PHE A 40 -18.16 -11.28 14.30
CA PHE A 40 -18.93 -11.25 15.54
C PHE A 40 -18.08 -10.74 16.71
N GLY A 41 -18.64 -9.81 17.50
CA GLY A 41 -17.98 -9.26 18.68
C GLY A 41 -16.91 -8.20 18.41
N LEU A 42 -16.86 -7.62 17.20
CA LEU A 42 -15.94 -6.55 16.86
C LEU A 42 -16.43 -5.19 17.37
N GLU A 43 -16.21 -4.92 18.65
CA GLU A 43 -16.33 -3.58 19.22
C GLU A 43 -14.93 -3.00 19.45
N ILE A 44 -14.60 -1.91 18.76
CA ILE A 44 -13.31 -1.23 18.92
C ILE A 44 -13.55 0.22 19.35
N PRO A 45 -12.96 0.68 20.46
CA PRO A 45 -13.00 2.09 20.84
C PRO A 45 -12.38 2.96 19.75
N LEU A 46 -13.12 3.99 19.30
CA LEU A 46 -12.65 4.89 18.24
C LEU A 46 -11.29 5.55 18.57
N GLY A 47 -10.98 5.76 19.84
CA GLY A 47 -9.70 6.32 20.30
C GLY A 47 -8.47 5.44 19.99
N GLU A 48 -8.67 4.14 19.79
CA GLU A 48 -7.61 3.21 19.38
C GLU A 48 -7.33 3.30 17.88
N LEU A 49 -8.22 3.90 17.10
CA LEU A 49 -8.15 3.90 15.64
C LEU A 49 -7.49 5.18 15.10
N THR A 50 -6.65 5.00 14.08
CA THR A 50 -6.09 6.07 13.26
C THR A 50 -6.25 5.70 11.80
N VAL A 51 -6.86 6.58 11.01
CA VAL A 51 -6.96 6.47 9.56
C VAL A 51 -5.83 7.27 8.94
N TRP A 52 -5.01 6.64 8.12
CA TRP A 52 -4.01 7.30 7.29
C TRP A 52 -4.49 7.34 5.84
N VAL A 53 -4.37 8.49 5.21
CA VAL A 53 -4.78 8.69 3.81
C VAL A 53 -3.63 9.32 3.04
N ASP A 54 -3.28 8.72 1.91
CA ASP A 54 -2.54 9.39 0.85
C ASP A 54 -3.49 9.45 -0.36
N PRO A 55 -4.03 10.62 -0.69
CA PRO A 55 -4.99 10.75 -1.78
C PRO A 55 -4.33 10.53 -3.16
N LEU A 56 -3.03 10.78 -3.29
CA LEU A 56 -2.31 10.77 -4.55
C LEU A 56 -0.83 10.44 -4.34
N ASP A 57 -0.53 9.15 -4.20
CA ASP A 57 0.84 8.64 -4.21
C ASP A 57 1.44 8.79 -5.61
N ALA A 58 2.73 9.13 -5.68
CA ALA A 58 3.45 9.45 -6.91
C ALA A 58 3.06 10.77 -7.59
N THR A 59 2.86 11.85 -6.82
CA THR A 59 2.53 13.21 -7.30
C THR A 59 3.44 13.72 -8.42
N LYS A 60 4.75 13.48 -8.30
CA LYS A 60 5.71 13.86 -9.34
C LYS A 60 5.41 13.12 -10.64
N GLU A 61 5.27 11.80 -10.58
CA GLU A 61 4.98 10.98 -11.76
C GLU A 61 3.61 11.25 -12.36
N TYR A 62 2.61 11.63 -11.54
CA TYR A 62 1.33 12.14 -12.05
C TYR A 62 1.54 13.39 -12.93
N SER A 63 2.34 14.36 -12.46
CA SER A 63 2.64 15.58 -13.24
C SER A 63 3.41 15.30 -14.54
N GLU A 64 4.15 14.19 -14.59
CA GLU A 64 4.87 13.71 -15.77
C GLU A 64 3.99 12.85 -16.71
N GLY A 65 2.72 12.64 -16.36
CA GLY A 65 1.79 11.79 -17.13
C GLY A 65 2.02 10.29 -16.97
N LEU A 66 2.83 9.87 -15.99
CA LEU A 66 3.15 8.47 -15.70
C LEU A 66 2.12 7.86 -14.73
N THR A 67 0.87 7.86 -15.18
CA THR A 67 -0.30 7.49 -14.40
C THR A 67 -0.32 6.04 -13.91
N GLN A 68 0.49 5.15 -14.51
CA GLN A 68 0.61 3.76 -14.07
C GLN A 68 1.16 3.60 -12.65
N TYR A 69 1.91 4.59 -12.15
CA TYR A 69 2.49 4.58 -10.80
C TYR A 69 1.57 5.19 -9.74
N VAL A 70 0.53 5.91 -10.17
CA VAL A 70 -0.31 6.68 -9.26
C VAL A 70 -1.24 5.74 -8.50
N THR A 71 -1.30 5.92 -7.18
CA THR A 71 -2.25 5.20 -6.34
C THR A 71 -2.92 6.13 -5.34
N THR A 72 -4.08 5.73 -4.85
CA THR A 72 -4.71 6.31 -3.66
C THR A 72 -4.65 5.26 -2.55
N MET A 73 -4.24 5.66 -1.36
CA MET A 73 -4.04 4.75 -0.24
C MET A 73 -4.84 5.16 0.97
N VAL A 74 -5.48 4.18 1.60
CA VAL A 74 -6.19 4.34 2.87
C VAL A 74 -5.79 3.21 3.79
N CYS A 75 -5.49 3.54 5.04
CA CYS A 75 -5.11 2.57 6.05
C CYS A 75 -5.86 2.84 7.35
N ILE A 76 -6.28 1.78 8.03
CA ILE A 76 -6.76 1.86 9.41
C ILE A 76 -5.74 1.14 10.29
N ALA A 77 -5.18 1.89 11.23
CA ALA A 77 -4.29 1.37 12.25
C ALA A 77 -4.99 1.35 13.61
N ARG A 78 -4.81 0.27 14.36
CA ARG A 78 -5.25 0.12 15.75
C ARG A 78 -4.05 0.19 16.66
N ASN A 79 -4.03 1.15 17.59
CA ASN A 79 -2.90 1.37 18.51
C ASN A 79 -1.54 1.47 17.80
N GLY A 80 -1.53 2.04 16.59
CA GLY A 80 -0.34 2.19 15.76
C GLY A 80 -0.02 1.01 14.84
N GLU A 81 -0.71 -0.12 14.97
CA GLU A 81 -0.53 -1.29 14.10
C GLU A 81 -1.52 -1.24 12.91
N PRO A 82 -1.04 -1.26 11.65
CA PRO A 82 -1.91 -1.34 10.47
C PRO A 82 -2.71 -2.64 10.45
N ILE A 83 -4.04 -2.55 10.44
CA ILE A 83 -4.95 -3.71 10.43
C ILE A 83 -5.80 -3.82 9.17
N ILE A 84 -6.08 -2.68 8.51
CA ILE A 84 -6.78 -2.61 7.24
C ILE A 84 -5.97 -1.71 6.33
N GLY A 85 -5.77 -2.13 5.08
CA GLY A 85 -5.14 -1.33 4.05
C GLY A 85 -5.93 -1.42 2.76
N VAL A 86 -5.92 -0.32 2.01
CA VAL A 86 -6.47 -0.19 0.66
C VAL A 86 -5.44 0.55 -0.17
N ILE A 87 -5.11 -0.02 -1.34
CA ILE A 87 -4.33 0.62 -2.38
C ILE A 87 -5.16 0.54 -3.65
N HIS A 88 -5.54 1.69 -4.21
CA HIS A 88 -6.33 1.80 -5.41
C HIS A 88 -5.49 2.40 -6.54
N LYS A 89 -5.53 1.80 -7.72
CA LYS A 89 -4.94 2.33 -8.96
C LYS A 89 -6.05 3.03 -9.76
N PRO A 90 -6.19 4.36 -9.67
CA PRO A 90 -7.35 5.07 -10.23
C PRO A 90 -7.44 5.01 -11.76
N PHE A 91 -6.31 4.87 -12.46
CA PHE A 91 -6.28 4.87 -13.93
C PHE A 91 -6.51 3.49 -14.56
N SER A 92 -6.35 2.41 -13.79
CA SER A 92 -6.70 1.05 -14.21
C SER A 92 -7.96 0.51 -13.53
N SER A 93 -8.53 1.27 -12.58
CA SER A 93 -9.69 0.86 -11.77
C SER A 93 -9.47 -0.43 -10.98
N GLU A 94 -8.24 -0.66 -10.50
CA GLU A 94 -7.88 -1.84 -9.72
C GLU A 94 -7.77 -1.50 -8.24
N THR A 95 -8.34 -2.33 -7.36
CA THR A 95 -8.29 -2.13 -5.90
C THR A 95 -7.72 -3.35 -5.20
N TYR A 96 -6.71 -3.13 -4.37
CA TYR A 96 -6.10 -4.13 -3.51
C TYR A 96 -6.43 -3.72 -2.08
N TRP A 97 -7.04 -4.63 -1.32
CA TRP A 97 -7.33 -4.36 0.08
C TRP A 97 -7.14 -5.61 0.91
N SER A 98 -6.82 -5.40 2.17
CA SER A 98 -6.75 -6.46 3.16
C SER A 98 -7.30 -5.99 4.49
N TRP A 99 -7.81 -6.95 5.25
CA TRP A 99 -8.15 -6.81 6.65
C TRP A 99 -7.55 -7.99 7.40
N LYS A 100 -6.53 -7.70 8.20
CA LYS A 100 -5.80 -8.70 8.99
C LYS A 100 -6.77 -9.61 9.75
N GLY A 101 -6.68 -10.91 9.47
CA GLY A 101 -7.49 -11.96 10.09
C GLY A 101 -8.94 -12.10 9.60
N ASN A 102 -9.39 -11.25 8.66
CA ASN A 102 -10.80 -11.17 8.27
C ASN A 102 -11.04 -11.31 6.77
N GLY A 103 -10.08 -10.95 5.92
CA GLY A 103 -10.18 -11.17 4.48
C GLY A 103 -9.28 -10.27 3.67
N MET A 104 -9.32 -10.45 2.35
CA MET A 104 -8.59 -9.65 1.38
C MET A 104 -9.35 -9.60 0.06
N SER A 105 -8.95 -8.70 -0.84
CA SER A 105 -9.57 -8.58 -2.16
C SER A 105 -9.24 -9.77 -3.06
N SER A 106 -10.13 -10.05 -4.02
CA SER A 106 -9.92 -11.11 -5.03
C SER A 106 -8.67 -10.88 -5.87
N ASN A 107 -8.22 -9.63 -6.03
CA ASN A 107 -6.97 -9.30 -6.71
C ASN A 107 -5.77 -9.84 -5.93
N ILE A 108 -5.74 -9.66 -4.60
CA ILE A 108 -4.71 -10.25 -3.75
C ILE A 108 -4.82 -11.78 -3.79
N GLU A 109 -6.01 -12.35 -3.60
CA GLU A 109 -6.17 -13.82 -3.64
C GLU A 109 -5.71 -14.45 -4.96
N SER A 110 -5.97 -13.79 -6.09
CA SER A 110 -5.55 -14.26 -7.40
C SER A 110 -4.03 -14.18 -7.55
N ALA A 111 -3.43 -13.07 -7.13
CA ALA A 111 -1.99 -12.87 -7.13
C ALA A 111 -1.25 -13.97 -6.34
N LEU A 112 -1.74 -14.32 -5.16
CA LEU A 112 -1.15 -15.36 -4.32
C LEU A 112 -1.25 -16.76 -4.93
N LYS A 113 -2.29 -17.06 -5.70
CA LYS A 113 -2.44 -18.35 -6.42
C LYS A 113 -1.45 -18.49 -7.56
N THR A 114 -1.10 -17.39 -8.22
CA THR A 114 -0.19 -17.36 -9.35
C THR A 114 1.27 -17.14 -8.95
N TYR A 115 1.54 -16.86 -7.68
CA TYR A 115 2.88 -16.60 -7.18
C TYR A 115 3.77 -17.84 -7.36
N ASN A 116 4.74 -17.74 -8.27
CA ASN A 116 5.71 -18.79 -8.51
C ASN A 116 7.12 -18.21 -8.39
N LYS A 117 7.78 -18.49 -7.26
CA LYS A 117 9.12 -17.98 -6.99
C LYS A 117 10.13 -18.75 -7.83
N THR A 118 10.61 -18.16 -8.91
CA THR A 118 11.78 -18.66 -9.62
C THR A 118 13.00 -18.44 -8.71
N LYS A 119 13.81 -19.49 -8.49
CA LYS A 119 14.91 -19.43 -7.52
C LYS A 119 16.18 -18.76 -8.05
N ASP A 120 16.28 -18.54 -9.36
CA ASP A 120 17.54 -18.14 -9.99
C ASP A 120 17.75 -16.63 -10.08
N THR A 121 16.66 -15.85 -10.15
CA THR A 121 16.71 -14.39 -10.31
C THR A 121 16.02 -13.70 -9.15
N PHE A 122 16.71 -12.76 -8.51
CA PHE A 122 16.14 -11.87 -7.50
C PHE A 122 15.79 -10.51 -8.11
N ARG A 123 14.54 -10.06 -7.94
CA ARG A 123 14.06 -8.78 -8.46
C ARG A 123 13.82 -7.81 -7.32
N ALA A 124 14.63 -6.78 -7.24
CA ALA A 124 14.46 -5.70 -6.27
C ALA A 124 13.84 -4.48 -6.95
N ILE A 125 12.67 -4.04 -6.47
CA ILE A 125 12.07 -2.79 -6.90
C ILE A 125 12.54 -1.64 -6.02
N VAL A 126 12.97 -0.54 -6.64
CA VAL A 126 13.55 0.63 -5.96
C VAL A 126 12.92 1.92 -6.48
N SER A 127 13.07 3.01 -5.73
CA SER A 127 12.60 4.32 -6.17
C SER A 127 13.38 4.82 -7.40
N ARG A 128 12.66 5.18 -8.47
CA ARG A 128 13.21 5.85 -9.67
C ARG A 128 13.93 7.16 -9.34
N SER A 129 13.31 7.95 -8.48
CA SER A 129 13.83 9.28 -8.15
C SER A 129 14.99 9.21 -7.15
N HIS A 130 15.11 8.12 -6.36
CA HIS A 130 16.03 8.01 -5.22
C HIS A 130 16.72 6.63 -5.16
N ALA A 131 17.23 6.14 -6.28
CA ALA A 131 17.91 4.84 -6.33
C ALA A 131 19.26 4.84 -5.58
N GLY A 132 20.00 5.97 -5.57
CA GLY A 132 21.31 6.06 -4.92
C GLY A 132 22.26 4.93 -5.30
N ASP A 133 23.02 4.43 -4.32
CA ASP A 133 23.92 3.27 -4.48
C ASP A 133 23.22 1.91 -4.28
N VAL A 134 21.89 1.90 -4.12
CA VAL A 134 21.11 0.70 -3.74
C VAL A 134 21.34 -0.45 -4.72
N ASP A 135 21.43 -0.15 -6.03
CA ASP A 135 21.71 -1.17 -7.05
C ASP A 135 23.03 -1.91 -6.77
N SER A 136 24.10 -1.15 -6.50
CA SER A 136 25.42 -1.72 -6.23
C SER A 136 25.46 -2.52 -4.92
N ILE A 137 24.74 -2.04 -3.90
CA ILE A 137 24.68 -2.67 -2.57
C ILE A 137 23.91 -3.99 -2.65
N ILE A 138 22.74 -4.02 -3.31
CA ILE A 138 21.93 -5.23 -3.46
C ILE A 138 22.72 -6.28 -4.25
N LYS A 139 23.26 -5.88 -5.40
CA LYS A 139 24.04 -6.78 -6.25
C LYS A 139 25.20 -7.41 -5.50
N LYS A 140 25.95 -6.62 -4.72
CA LYS A 140 27.07 -7.12 -3.92
C LYS A 140 26.63 -8.02 -2.76
N SER A 141 25.50 -7.70 -2.11
CA SER A 141 25.05 -8.41 -0.92
C SER A 141 24.44 -9.78 -1.25
N LEU A 142 23.77 -9.89 -2.40
CA LEU A 142 23.00 -11.06 -2.78
C LEU A 142 23.66 -11.92 -3.89
N SER A 143 24.82 -11.52 -4.43
CA SER A 143 25.48 -12.22 -5.54
C SER A 143 25.85 -13.68 -5.26
N ASN A 144 25.95 -14.06 -3.99
CA ASN A 144 26.26 -15.44 -3.59
C ASN A 144 25.01 -16.31 -3.43
N GLU A 145 23.83 -15.70 -3.35
CA GLU A 145 22.55 -16.39 -3.11
C GLU A 145 21.74 -16.55 -4.39
N TYR A 146 21.89 -15.61 -5.33
CA TYR A 146 21.16 -15.57 -6.58
C TYR A 146 22.10 -15.51 -7.77
N LYS A 147 21.71 -16.20 -8.85
CA LYS A 147 22.47 -16.21 -10.10
C LYS A 147 22.39 -14.86 -10.80
N ASP A 148 21.19 -14.29 -10.84
CA ASP A 148 20.92 -13.01 -11.47
C ASP A 148 20.19 -12.09 -10.49
N ILE A 149 20.51 -10.79 -10.53
CA ILE A 149 19.88 -9.76 -9.70
C ILE A 149 19.42 -8.65 -10.63
N GLU A 150 18.11 -8.44 -10.67
CA GLU A 150 17.46 -7.38 -11.42
C GLU A 150 17.02 -6.27 -10.47
N VAL A 151 17.36 -5.02 -10.82
CA VAL A 151 16.91 -3.84 -10.09
C VAL A 151 15.93 -3.07 -10.97
N ILE A 152 14.68 -3.02 -10.52
CA ILE A 152 13.55 -2.47 -11.24
C ILE A 152 13.27 -1.07 -10.68
N PRO A 153 13.52 0.00 -11.43
CA PRO A 153 13.21 1.34 -10.96
C PRO A 153 11.71 1.62 -11.18
N ALA A 154 10.99 1.97 -10.12
CA ALA A 154 9.58 2.38 -10.16
C ALA A 154 9.27 3.58 -9.26
N ALA A 155 8.08 4.16 -9.40
CA ALA A 155 7.56 5.22 -8.54
C ALA A 155 6.31 4.75 -7.78
N GLY A 156 5.82 5.56 -6.85
CA GLY A 156 4.66 5.25 -6.01
C GLY A 156 4.92 4.15 -4.99
N SER A 157 4.80 4.45 -3.70
CA SER A 157 4.92 3.44 -2.65
C SER A 157 3.85 2.35 -2.77
N GLY A 158 2.63 2.73 -3.16
CA GLY A 158 1.52 1.82 -3.38
C GLY A 158 1.73 0.92 -4.59
N TYR A 159 2.18 1.49 -5.72
CA TYR A 159 2.52 0.72 -6.91
C TYR A 159 3.60 -0.34 -6.62
N LYS A 160 4.71 0.08 -6.00
CA LYS A 160 5.81 -0.84 -5.66
C LYS A 160 5.37 -1.99 -4.76
N THR A 161 4.40 -1.72 -3.88
CA THR A 161 3.82 -2.77 -3.01
C THR A 161 2.97 -3.75 -3.79
N ILE A 162 2.14 -3.28 -4.73
CA ILE A 162 1.35 -4.15 -5.61
C ILE A 162 2.27 -5.06 -6.44
N GLU A 163 3.39 -4.56 -6.95
CA GLU A 163 4.38 -5.37 -7.67
C GLU A 163 4.92 -6.55 -6.85
N LEU A 164 5.06 -6.39 -5.52
CA LEU A 164 5.42 -7.49 -4.63
C LEU A 164 4.28 -8.49 -4.47
N ILE A 165 3.07 -8.00 -4.23
CA ILE A 165 1.88 -8.83 -4.04
C ILE A 165 1.64 -9.70 -5.28
N GLU A 166 1.82 -9.13 -6.46
CA GLU A 166 1.65 -9.81 -7.75
C GLU A 166 2.84 -10.65 -8.18
N GLY A 167 3.88 -10.73 -7.34
CA GLY A 167 5.07 -11.55 -7.59
C GLY A 167 5.92 -11.07 -8.76
N ARG A 168 5.77 -9.81 -9.16
CA ARG A 168 6.60 -9.16 -10.20
C ARG A 168 7.93 -8.64 -9.66
N ALA A 169 8.01 -8.40 -8.36
CA ALA A 169 9.25 -8.19 -7.63
C ALA A 169 9.30 -9.04 -6.36
N ASP A 170 10.50 -9.27 -5.84
CA ASP A 170 10.77 -10.09 -4.65
C ASP A 170 11.04 -9.24 -3.41
N ALA A 171 11.56 -8.01 -3.58
CA ALA A 171 11.75 -7.05 -2.51
C ALA A 171 11.54 -5.61 -2.97
N TYR A 172 10.93 -4.78 -2.13
CA TYR A 172 10.88 -3.32 -2.28
C TYR A 172 11.82 -2.69 -1.26
N ILE A 173 12.82 -1.96 -1.75
CA ILE A 173 13.81 -1.29 -0.91
C ILE A 173 13.66 0.23 -1.05
N HIS A 174 13.49 0.89 0.10
CA HIS A 174 13.39 2.34 0.22
C HIS A 174 14.43 2.84 1.22
N VAL A 175 15.27 3.79 0.80
CA VAL A 175 16.43 4.25 1.59
C VAL A 175 16.37 5.71 2.02
N THR A 176 15.33 6.44 1.61
CA THR A 176 15.12 7.83 2.01
C THR A 176 14.03 7.91 3.07
N VAL A 177 13.77 9.12 3.58
CA VAL A 177 12.60 9.35 4.43
C VAL A 177 11.33 8.95 3.65
N ILE A 178 10.40 8.34 4.37
CA ILE A 178 9.07 7.96 3.90
C ILE A 178 8.05 8.31 4.97
N LYS A 179 6.82 8.66 4.60
CA LYS A 179 5.79 9.05 5.55
C LYS A 179 4.96 7.84 5.99
N LYS A 180 4.19 8.03 7.05
CA LYS A 180 3.32 6.97 7.59
C LYS A 180 2.14 6.67 6.66
N TRP A 181 1.62 7.69 5.96
CA TRP A 181 0.57 7.49 4.96
C TRP A 181 1.06 6.64 3.76
N ASP A 182 2.32 6.82 3.34
CA ASP A 182 2.97 6.00 2.29
C ASP A 182 3.21 4.53 2.68
N THR A 183 3.24 4.20 3.98
CA THR A 183 3.67 2.88 4.48
C THR A 183 2.57 2.11 5.18
N CYS A 184 1.56 2.79 5.73
CA CYS A 184 0.53 2.12 6.52
C CYS A 184 -0.28 1.12 5.68
N ALA A 185 -0.83 1.54 4.53
CA ALA A 185 -1.61 0.65 3.68
C ALA A 185 -0.74 -0.48 3.10
N PRO A 186 0.46 -0.20 2.54
CA PRO A 186 1.41 -1.25 2.18
C PRO A 186 1.70 -2.28 3.27
N ASN A 187 1.97 -1.83 4.50
CA ASN A 187 2.29 -2.71 5.62
C ASN A 187 1.09 -3.60 5.98
N ALA A 188 -0.13 -3.06 5.99
CA ALA A 188 -1.35 -3.84 6.22
C ALA A 188 -1.52 -4.94 5.15
N LEU A 189 -1.35 -4.60 3.87
CA LEU A 189 -1.46 -5.56 2.77
C LEU A 189 -0.38 -6.65 2.85
N LEU A 190 0.89 -6.28 3.01
CA LEU A 190 1.98 -7.24 3.08
C LEU A 190 1.84 -8.19 4.28
N ASN A 191 1.50 -7.68 5.47
CA ASN A 191 1.31 -8.53 6.64
C ASN A 191 0.07 -9.43 6.57
N SER A 192 -0.82 -9.20 5.60
CA SER A 192 -2.00 -10.06 5.38
C SER A 192 -1.72 -11.24 4.46
N ILE A 193 -0.54 -11.29 3.84
CA ILE A 193 -0.18 -12.32 2.86
C ILE A 193 1.08 -13.09 3.27
N ASN A 194 1.01 -14.43 3.20
CA ASN A 194 2.14 -15.37 3.32
C ASN A 194 3.27 -14.94 4.28
N ASP A 195 4.53 -15.11 3.89
CA ASP A 195 5.75 -14.76 4.63
C ASP A 195 6.24 -13.32 4.34
N ALA A 196 5.39 -12.47 3.76
CA ALA A 196 5.77 -11.10 3.43
C ALA A 196 5.90 -10.27 4.70
N LYS A 197 6.89 -9.37 4.72
CA LYS A 197 7.15 -8.48 5.85
C LYS A 197 7.60 -7.12 5.34
N MET A 198 7.19 -6.09 6.06
CA MET A 198 7.76 -4.75 5.96
C MET A 198 8.52 -4.46 7.26
N THR A 199 9.79 -4.09 7.15
CA THR A 199 10.65 -3.80 8.30
C THR A 199 11.43 -2.52 8.05
N GLU A 200 12.02 -1.98 9.11
CA GLU A 200 13.11 -1.03 8.97
C GLU A 200 14.36 -1.78 8.42
N ILE A 201 15.35 -1.02 7.95
CA ILE A 201 16.54 -1.59 7.29
C ILE A 201 17.44 -2.40 8.24
N ASN A 202 17.31 -2.15 9.54
CA ASN A 202 18.00 -2.84 10.64
C ASN A 202 17.24 -4.06 11.19
N GLY A 203 16.08 -4.40 10.61
CA GLY A 203 15.18 -5.45 11.10
C GLY A 203 14.31 -5.00 12.26
#